data_AF-A0A7S2A243-F1
#
_entry.id   AF-A0A7S2A243-F1
#
_cell.length_a   1.000
_cell.length_b   1.000
_cell.length_c   1.000
_cell.angle_alpha   90.00
_cell.angle_beta   90.00
_cell.angle_gamma   90.00
#
_symmetry.space_group_name_H-M   'P 1'
#
loop_
_entity.id
_entity.type
_entity.pdbx_description
1 polymer ?
#
loop_
_entity_poly.entity_id
_entity_poly.type
_entity_poly.pdbx_seq_one_letter_code
_entity_poly.pdbx_strand_id
1 'polypeptide(L)'
;HRLAAMLQDELEDDTPSPLINTLPSKGKMWWMSPSSSQEKKVSNDCTTNDLTAWLQKEYGEDNTHQLRVDLFLKKSEQEQLETLQTFLDWFRSNFPYYYDQCTTCGASAKRDAELQQQQQSELMKKEEEKHETTNNNKEKDDHDDEEDDSGTFLGYVYPTTQELQGRASRTEIYQCHVCKSFTRFPRYNKALTVVQHKRGRCGEYSMLLYRLLRVCGHSVRWVIDWADHVW
;
A
#
# COMPACT_ATOMS: atom_id res chain seq x y z
N HIS A 1 15.79 7.17 0.10
CA HIS A 1 14.71 7.59 -0.82
C HIS A 1 13.34 7.67 -0.15
N ARG A 2 12.82 6.61 0.49
CA ARG A 2 11.48 6.61 1.12
C ARG A 2 11.32 7.66 2.24
N LEU A 3 12.31 7.80 3.14
CA LEU A 3 12.29 8.84 4.18
C LEU A 3 12.14 10.26 3.59
N ALA A 4 12.94 10.57 2.56
CA ALA A 4 12.88 11.87 1.90
C ALA A 4 11.50 12.12 1.26
N ALA A 5 10.91 11.11 0.63
CA ALA A 5 9.57 11.21 0.06
C ALA A 5 8.49 11.38 1.14
N MET A 6 8.61 10.72 2.29
CA MET A 6 7.70 10.89 3.43
C MET A 6 7.76 12.30 4.01
N LEU A 7 8.97 12.83 4.20
CA LEU A 7 9.16 14.20 4.69
C LEU A 7 8.64 15.24 3.69
N GLN A 8 8.86 15.03 2.39
CA GLN A 8 8.29 15.89 1.34
C GLN A 8 6.76 15.84 1.33
N ASP A 9 6.19 14.65 1.46
CA ASP A 9 4.74 14.48 1.56
C ASP A 9 4.19 15.18 2.81
N GLU A 10 4.96 15.30 3.91
CA GLU A 10 4.52 16.03 5.12
C GLU A 10 4.62 17.55 4.91
N LEU A 11 5.67 18.01 4.22
CA LEU A 11 5.87 19.44 3.96
C LEU A 11 4.83 20.01 2.98
N GLU A 12 4.43 19.25 1.97
CA GLU A 12 3.37 19.67 1.04
C GLU A 12 2.00 19.77 1.71
N ASP A 13 1.78 18.95 2.74
CA ASP A 13 0.59 18.92 3.58
C ASP A 13 0.48 20.19 4.47
N ASP A 14 1.62 20.77 4.88
CA ASP A 14 1.70 21.99 5.69
C ASP A 14 1.69 23.29 4.86
N THR A 15 1.82 23.21 3.53
CA THR A 15 1.76 24.40 2.66
C THR A 15 0.31 24.71 2.25
N PRO A 16 -0.25 25.88 2.61
CA PRO A 16 -1.52 26.31 2.02
C PRO A 16 -1.33 26.51 0.51
N SER A 17 -2.19 25.88 -0.31
CA SER A 17 -2.16 26.07 -1.76
C SER A 17 -2.09 27.57 -2.09
N PRO A 18 -1.18 28.03 -2.96
CA PRO A 18 -1.17 29.40 -3.40
C PRO A 18 -2.51 29.69 -4.10
N LEU A 19 -3.31 30.58 -3.50
CA LEU A 19 -4.51 31.11 -4.13
C LEU A 19 -4.11 31.61 -5.53
N ILE A 20 -4.68 30.98 -6.56
CA ILE A 20 -4.52 31.42 -7.94
C ILE A 20 -5.18 32.80 -8.04
N ASN A 21 -4.39 33.85 -7.84
CA ASN A 21 -4.78 35.23 -8.12
C ASN A 21 -4.92 35.36 -9.64
N THR A 22 -6.16 35.32 -10.13
CA THR A 22 -6.50 35.71 -11.49
C THR A 22 -6.35 37.23 -11.62
N LEU A 23 -5.21 37.67 -12.14
CA LEU A 23 -5.04 39.02 -12.66
C LEU A 23 -5.73 39.11 -14.04
N PRO A 24 -6.63 40.08 -14.30
CA PRO A 24 -7.26 40.21 -15.59
C PRO A 24 -6.35 40.99 -16.56
N SER A 25 -5.77 40.32 -17.54
CA SER A 25 -5.15 41.00 -18.68
C SER A 25 -6.23 41.44 -19.66
N LYS A 26 -6.39 42.76 -19.80
CA LYS A 26 -7.24 43.43 -20.79
C LYS A 26 -6.77 43.12 -22.22
N GLY A 27 -7.71 42.81 -23.13
CA GLY A 27 -7.57 43.12 -24.57
C GLY A 27 -8.16 42.12 -25.57
N LYS A 28 -9.37 42.44 -26.10
CA LYS A 28 -9.94 42.28 -27.48
C LYS A 28 -9.61 41.02 -28.33
N MET A 29 -10.44 40.44 -29.21
CA MET A 29 -11.86 40.47 -29.61
C MET A 29 -12.05 39.35 -30.69
N TRP A 30 -13.14 38.55 -30.58
CA TRP A 30 -14.00 37.91 -31.61
C TRP A 30 -13.47 36.95 -32.70
N TRP A 31 -13.94 35.68 -32.69
CA TRP A 31 -15.06 35.15 -33.53
C TRP A 31 -15.55 33.77 -33.03
N MET A 32 -16.79 33.39 -33.39
CA MET A 32 -17.62 32.31 -32.83
C MET A 32 -17.57 31.01 -33.66
N SER A 33 -17.60 29.83 -33.01
CA SER A 33 -18.64 28.79 -33.16
C SER A 33 -18.42 27.57 -32.25
N PRO A 34 -19.48 26.81 -31.89
CA PRO A 34 -19.49 25.92 -30.74
C PRO A 34 -19.24 24.46 -31.14
N SER A 35 -18.38 23.76 -30.40
CA SER A 35 -18.40 22.31 -30.34
C SER A 35 -18.15 21.85 -28.91
N SER A 36 -19.14 21.11 -28.43
CA SER A 36 -19.17 20.33 -27.21
C SER A 36 -17.91 19.48 -27.07
N SER A 37 -17.19 19.66 -25.96
CA SER A 37 -16.71 18.56 -25.11
C SER A 37 -16.15 19.18 -23.83
N GLN A 38 -16.88 19.02 -22.73
CA GLN A 38 -16.37 19.32 -21.40
C GLN A 38 -15.21 18.37 -21.09
N GLU A 39 -13.99 18.79 -21.39
CA GLU A 39 -12.81 18.21 -20.74
C GLU A 39 -12.85 18.60 -19.27
N LYS A 40 -13.29 17.65 -18.43
CA LYS A 40 -13.16 17.74 -16.98
C LYS A 40 -11.68 17.82 -16.65
N LYS A 41 -11.19 19.03 -16.40
CA LYS A 41 -9.93 19.29 -15.73
C LYS A 41 -10.04 18.73 -14.30
N VAL A 42 -9.53 17.53 -14.08
CA VAL A 42 -9.36 16.96 -12.74
C VAL A 42 -8.26 17.78 -12.06
N SER A 43 -8.64 18.65 -11.13
CA SER A 43 -7.72 19.39 -10.28
C SER A 43 -7.09 18.42 -9.28
N ASN A 44 -5.87 17.96 -9.57
CA ASN A 44 -5.03 17.22 -8.63
C ASN A 44 -4.28 18.20 -7.73
N ASP A 45 -4.98 18.81 -6.78
CA ASP A 45 -4.33 19.47 -5.65
C ASP A 45 -4.92 18.85 -4.39
N CYS A 46 -4.08 18.14 -3.63
CA CYS A 46 -4.53 17.20 -2.62
C CYS A 46 -3.61 17.28 -1.40
N THR A 47 -4.13 17.85 -0.31
CA THR A 47 -3.42 18.21 0.94
C THR A 47 -3.92 17.33 2.10
N THR A 48 -3.36 17.47 3.31
CA THR A 48 -3.71 16.79 4.58
C THR A 48 -5.21 16.59 4.84
N ASN A 49 -6.01 17.56 4.36
CA ASN A 49 -7.47 17.51 4.44
C ASN A 49 -8.05 16.29 3.73
N ASP A 50 -7.42 15.84 2.64
CA ASP A 50 -7.90 14.73 1.83
C ASP A 50 -7.56 13.38 2.44
N LEU A 51 -6.41 13.22 3.11
CA LEU A 51 -6.10 11.97 3.80
C LEU A 51 -6.96 11.81 5.06
N THR A 52 -7.22 12.90 5.77
CA THR A 52 -8.15 12.92 6.91
C THR A 52 -9.58 12.60 6.46
N ALA A 53 -10.07 13.28 5.41
CA ALA A 53 -11.40 13.03 4.85
C ALA A 53 -11.52 11.61 4.29
N TRP A 54 -10.47 11.10 3.65
CA TRP A 54 -10.42 9.72 3.17
C TRP A 54 -10.51 8.74 4.33
N LEU A 55 -9.75 8.95 5.42
CA LEU A 55 -9.77 8.08 6.59
C LEU A 55 -11.16 8.08 7.25
N GLN A 56 -11.75 9.26 7.45
CA GLN A 56 -13.11 9.40 7.98
C GLN A 56 -14.14 8.65 7.14
N LYS A 57 -14.02 8.73 5.81
CA LYS A 57 -14.91 8.05 4.88
C LYS A 57 -14.77 6.52 4.92
N GLU A 58 -13.54 6.00 4.98
CA GLU A 58 -13.28 4.55 4.82
C GLU A 58 -13.20 3.79 6.16
N TYR A 59 -12.74 4.43 7.23
CA TYR A 59 -12.69 3.86 8.59
C TYR A 59 -13.93 4.21 9.42
N GLY A 60 -14.62 5.29 9.07
CA GLY A 60 -15.79 5.82 9.77
C GLY A 60 -15.44 7.07 10.58
N GLU A 61 -16.35 8.05 10.59
CA GLU A 61 -16.15 9.32 11.29
C GLU A 61 -15.98 9.11 12.80
N ASP A 62 -16.85 8.32 13.43
CA ASP A 62 -16.78 8.03 14.86
C ASP A 62 -15.49 7.29 15.23
N ASN A 63 -15.13 6.25 14.47
CA ASN A 63 -13.91 5.49 14.70
C ASN A 63 -12.65 6.37 14.54
N THR A 64 -12.65 7.22 13.51
CA THR A 64 -11.56 8.17 13.27
C THR A 64 -11.47 9.21 14.38
N HIS A 65 -12.62 9.68 14.88
CA HIS A 65 -12.70 10.61 16.00
C HIS A 65 -12.15 9.98 17.29
N GLN A 66 -12.50 8.73 17.60
CA GLN A 66 -11.95 8.01 18.76
C GLN A 66 -10.42 7.78 18.66
N LEU A 67 -9.89 7.70 17.43
CA LEU A 67 -8.46 7.54 17.16
C LEU A 67 -7.67 8.87 17.28
N ARG A 68 -8.34 10.03 17.32
CA ARG A 68 -7.68 11.34 17.45
C ARG A 68 -6.91 11.43 18.76
N VAL A 69 -5.68 11.96 18.72
CA VAL A 69 -4.75 11.99 19.86
C VAL A 69 -5.35 12.65 21.12
N ASP A 70 -6.17 13.68 20.95
CA ASP A 70 -6.77 14.46 22.04
C ASP A 70 -7.88 13.73 22.80
N LEU A 71 -8.46 12.69 22.19
CA LEU A 71 -9.41 11.77 22.82
C LEU A 71 -8.73 10.47 23.22
N PHE A 72 -7.87 9.94 22.36
CA PHE A 72 -7.14 8.70 22.57
C PHE A 72 -6.36 8.72 23.89
N LEU A 73 -5.58 9.78 24.15
CA LEU A 73 -4.76 9.87 25.37
C LEU A 73 -5.56 10.10 26.66
N LYS A 74 -6.86 10.41 26.57
CA LYS A 74 -7.75 10.53 27.74
C LYS A 74 -8.39 9.20 28.16
N LYS A 75 -8.30 8.19 27.30
CA LYS A 75 -8.82 6.84 27.55
C LYS A 75 -7.92 6.09 28.52
N SER A 76 -8.47 5.10 29.21
CA SER A 76 -7.68 4.11 29.96
C SER A 76 -6.77 3.31 29.02
N GLU A 77 -5.72 2.68 29.56
CA GLU A 77 -4.80 1.86 28.76
C GLU A 77 -5.51 0.73 28.00
N GLN A 78 -6.49 0.10 28.63
CA GLN A 78 -7.29 -0.96 28.02
C GLN A 78 -8.09 -0.43 26.82
N GLU A 79 -8.76 0.72 26.98
CA GLU A 79 -9.52 1.35 25.90
C GLU A 79 -8.61 1.87 24.77
N GLN A 80 -7.40 2.35 25.10
CA GLN A 80 -6.39 2.73 24.11
C GLN A 80 -5.96 1.50 23.28
N LEU A 81 -5.68 0.38 23.95
CA LEU A 81 -5.33 -0.88 23.29
C LEU A 81 -6.46 -1.35 22.38
N GLU A 82 -7.70 -1.36 22.85
CA GLU A 82 -8.87 -1.77 22.06
C GLU A 82 -9.09 -0.85 20.84
N THR A 83 -8.96 0.46 21.03
CA THR A 83 -9.09 1.45 19.94
C THR A 83 -8.01 1.24 18.88
N LEU A 84 -6.75 1.05 19.29
CA LEU A 84 -5.64 0.84 18.38
C LEU A 84 -5.72 -0.52 17.68
N GLN A 85 -6.06 -1.58 18.41
CA GLN A 85 -6.24 -2.92 17.84
C GLN A 85 -7.33 -2.93 16.77
N THR A 86 -8.47 -2.30 17.05
CA THR A 86 -9.57 -2.15 16.08
C THR A 86 -9.10 -1.45 14.81
N PHE A 87 -8.31 -0.39 14.95
CA PHE A 87 -7.75 0.34 13.81
C PHE A 87 -6.75 -0.50 13.01
N LEU A 88 -5.86 -1.22 13.68
CA LEU A 88 -4.86 -2.07 13.04
C LEU A 88 -5.50 -3.28 12.32
N ASP A 89 -6.55 -3.87 12.89
CA ASP A 89 -7.30 -4.96 12.26
C ASP A 89 -8.06 -4.47 11.02
N TRP A 90 -8.69 -3.30 11.11
CA TRP A 90 -9.28 -2.63 9.95
C TRP A 90 -8.23 -2.35 8.88
N PHE A 91 -7.07 -1.81 9.26
CA PHE A 91 -5.99 -1.48 8.35
C PHE A 91 -5.48 -2.74 7.63
N ARG A 92 -5.17 -3.80 8.37
CA ARG A 92 -4.72 -5.08 7.82
C ARG A 92 -5.73 -5.68 6.84
N SER A 93 -7.02 -5.57 7.14
CA SER A 93 -8.09 -6.09 6.29
C SER A 93 -8.28 -5.29 4.99
N ASN A 94 -7.96 -3.99 5.01
CA ASN A 94 -8.10 -3.11 3.85
C ASN A 94 -6.83 -3.03 2.98
N PHE A 95 -5.67 -3.40 3.52
CA PHE A 95 -4.37 -3.29 2.87
C PHE A 95 -3.66 -4.65 2.83
N PRO A 96 -4.13 -5.60 2.00
CA PRO A 96 -3.51 -6.93 1.89
C PRO A 96 -2.11 -6.83 1.30
N TYR A 97 -1.18 -7.65 1.81
CA TYR A 97 0.20 -7.68 1.32
C TYR A 97 0.25 -8.08 -0.16
N TYR A 98 0.92 -7.26 -0.97
CA TYR A 98 1.09 -7.54 -2.39
C TYR A 98 2.35 -8.36 -2.67
N TYR A 99 2.16 -9.53 -3.26
CA TYR A 99 3.24 -10.37 -3.76
C TYR A 99 3.50 -10.10 -5.24
N ASP A 100 2.90 -10.90 -6.13
CA ASP A 100 3.19 -10.91 -7.57
C ASP A 100 1.91 -11.09 -8.43
N GLN A 101 0.74 -10.74 -7.88
CA GLN A 101 -0.54 -10.96 -8.54
C GLN A 101 -0.61 -10.27 -9.91
N CYS A 102 -0.97 -11.04 -10.95
CA CYS A 102 -1.13 -10.57 -12.32
C CYS A 102 -2.35 -9.66 -12.48
N THR A 103 -2.16 -8.50 -13.12
CA THR A 103 -3.27 -7.56 -13.39
C THR A 103 -4.25 -8.04 -14.46
N THR A 104 -3.86 -9.04 -15.28
CA THR A 104 -4.69 -9.56 -16.36
C THR A 104 -5.57 -10.74 -15.89
N CYS A 105 -4.98 -11.74 -15.22
CA CYS A 105 -5.69 -12.97 -14.84
C CYS A 105 -5.77 -13.22 -13.33
N GLY A 106 -5.13 -12.40 -12.50
CA GLY A 106 -5.17 -12.57 -11.03
C GLY A 106 -4.32 -13.70 -10.47
N ALA A 107 -3.60 -14.45 -11.30
CA ALA A 107 -2.66 -15.50 -10.86
C ALA A 107 -1.47 -14.92 -10.08
N SER A 108 -0.93 -15.67 -9.13
CA SER A 108 0.19 -15.28 -8.26
C SER A 108 1.05 -16.51 -8.05
N ALA A 109 2.29 -16.50 -8.53
CA ALA A 109 3.17 -17.67 -8.46
C ALA A 109 3.38 -18.09 -7.01
N LYS A 110 3.53 -17.12 -6.09
CA LYS A 110 3.67 -17.42 -4.67
C LYS A 110 2.45 -18.16 -4.11
N ARG A 111 1.24 -17.64 -4.34
CA ARG A 111 -0.01 -18.27 -3.89
C ARG A 111 -0.18 -19.66 -4.50
N ASP A 112 0.11 -19.79 -5.79
CA ASP A 112 -0.08 -21.03 -6.52
C ASP A 112 0.94 -22.10 -6.07
N ALA A 113 2.16 -21.71 -5.72
CA ALA A 113 3.17 -22.58 -5.11
C ALA A 113 2.80 -23.03 -3.70
N GLU A 114 2.32 -22.11 -2.84
CA GLU A 114 1.84 -22.44 -1.49
C GLU A 114 0.70 -23.48 -1.52
N LEU A 115 -0.25 -23.34 -2.45
CA LEU A 115 -1.34 -24.29 -2.64
C LEU A 115 -0.85 -25.67 -3.09
N GLN A 116 0.16 -25.73 -3.97
CA GLN A 116 0.74 -26.99 -4.42
C GLN A 116 1.48 -27.71 -3.29
N GLN A 117 2.24 -26.98 -2.47
CA GLN A 117 2.93 -27.55 -1.30
C GLN A 117 1.94 -28.12 -0.29
N GLN A 118 0.84 -27.42 -0.02
CA GLN A 118 -0.21 -27.90 0.88
C GLN A 118 -0.84 -29.20 0.35
N GLN A 119 -1.21 -29.25 -0.93
CA GLN A 119 -1.77 -30.44 -1.57
C GLN A 119 -0.81 -31.63 -1.51
N GLN A 120 0.48 -31.41 -1.78
CA GLN A 120 1.50 -32.45 -1.68
C GLN A 120 1.65 -32.97 -0.25
N SER A 121 1.64 -32.07 0.74
CA SER A 121 1.72 -32.47 2.16
C SER A 121 0.51 -33.29 2.62
N GLU A 122 -0.69 -32.97 2.12
CA GLU A 122 -1.91 -33.74 2.41
C GLU A 122 -1.91 -35.11 1.74
N LEU A 123 -1.37 -35.21 0.52
CA LEU A 123 -1.21 -36.49 -0.18
C LEU A 123 -0.21 -37.39 0.55
N MET A 124 0.95 -36.85 0.95
CA MET A 124 1.95 -37.57 1.74
C MET A 124 1.35 -38.10 3.06
N LYS A 125 0.60 -37.27 3.80
CA LYS A 125 -0.07 -37.70 5.04
C LYS A 125 -1.09 -38.82 4.81
N LYS A 126 -1.87 -38.76 3.73
CA LYS A 126 -2.82 -39.82 3.36
C LYS A 126 -2.14 -41.11 2.92
N GLU A 127 -0.93 -41.04 2.38
CA GLU A 127 -0.12 -42.21 2.03
C GLU A 127 0.54 -42.83 3.27
N GLU A 128 1.02 -42.00 4.21
CA GLU A 128 1.55 -42.44 5.50
C GLU A 128 0.47 -43.10 6.38
N GLU A 129 -0.75 -42.55 6.43
CA GLU A 129 -1.90 -43.17 7.14
C GLU A 129 -2.34 -44.52 6.54
N LYS A 130 -1.98 -44.81 5.28
CA LYS A 130 -2.25 -46.11 4.64
C LYS A 130 -1.13 -47.14 4.87
N HIS A 131 0.05 -46.71 5.32
CA HIS A 131 1.19 -47.57 5.58
C HIS A 131 1.65 -47.46 7.04
N GLU A 132 0.81 -47.95 7.97
CA GLU A 132 1.19 -48.09 9.38
C GLU A 132 2.09 -49.31 9.58
N THR A 133 3.37 -49.15 9.25
CA THR A 133 4.51 -49.80 9.92
C THR A 133 5.82 -49.27 9.33
N THR A 134 6.50 -48.37 10.04
CA THR A 134 7.86 -48.52 10.61
C THR A 134 8.38 -47.12 10.97
N ASN A 135 8.75 -46.93 12.24
CA ASN A 135 9.37 -45.71 12.77
C ASN A 135 10.62 -45.30 11.99
N ASN A 136 10.78 -44.00 11.73
CA ASN A 136 12.07 -43.33 11.76
C ASN A 136 11.90 -41.84 12.07
N ASN A 137 12.53 -41.41 13.17
CA ASN A 137 12.70 -40.00 13.51
C ASN A 137 13.53 -39.32 12.43
N LYS A 138 12.97 -38.29 11.80
CA LYS A 138 13.73 -37.34 11.00
C LYS A 138 13.45 -35.96 11.56
N GLU A 139 14.42 -35.43 12.29
CA GLU A 139 14.46 -34.04 12.72
C GLU A 139 14.37 -33.18 11.44
N LYS A 140 13.37 -32.30 11.40
CA LYS A 140 13.28 -31.23 10.40
C LYS A 140 14.09 -30.07 10.94
N ASP A 141 15.24 -29.82 10.32
CA ASP A 141 15.90 -28.52 10.41
C ASP A 141 15.01 -27.50 9.69
N ASP A 142 14.44 -26.57 10.46
CA ASP A 142 13.80 -25.36 9.95
C ASP A 142 14.92 -24.41 9.47
N HIS A 143 15.36 -24.60 8.22
CA HIS A 143 16.18 -23.62 7.53
C HIS A 143 15.24 -22.56 6.93
N ASP A 144 15.23 -21.37 7.54
CA ASP A 144 14.63 -20.14 6.99
C ASP A 144 15.44 -19.67 5.77
N ASP A 145 15.39 -20.45 4.68
CA ASP A 145 15.98 -20.04 3.42
C ASP A 145 14.98 -19.13 2.69
N GLU A 146 15.32 -17.84 2.66
CA GLU A 146 14.77 -16.85 1.74
C GLU A 146 15.11 -17.24 0.29
N GLU A 147 14.49 -18.30 -0.23
CA GLU A 147 14.59 -18.65 -1.64
C GLU A 147 13.83 -17.61 -2.47
N ASP A 148 14.61 -16.68 -3.03
CA ASP A 148 14.29 -15.83 -4.17
C ASP A 148 13.98 -16.68 -5.42
N ASP A 149 12.90 -17.46 -5.39
CA ASP A 149 12.39 -18.21 -6.55
C ASP A 149 11.18 -17.49 -7.18
N SER A 150 11.30 -16.17 -7.29
CA SER A 150 10.34 -15.34 -7.98
C SER A 150 10.57 -15.47 -9.50
N GLY A 151 10.30 -16.65 -10.08
CA GLY A 151 10.38 -16.90 -11.53
C GLY A 151 9.48 -16.00 -12.40
N THR A 152 8.69 -15.11 -11.77
CA THR A 152 7.89 -14.07 -12.41
C THR A 152 8.56 -12.69 -12.42
N PHE A 153 9.54 -12.40 -11.56
CA PHE A 153 10.17 -11.08 -11.47
C PHE A 153 11.24 -10.89 -12.55
N LEU A 154 11.16 -9.79 -13.29
CA LEU A 154 12.08 -9.48 -14.39
C LEU A 154 13.07 -8.37 -14.07
N GLY A 155 12.90 -7.66 -12.97
CA GLY A 155 13.75 -6.54 -12.57
C GLY A 155 13.02 -5.22 -12.42
N TYR A 156 13.81 -4.15 -12.31
CA TYR A 156 13.35 -2.80 -12.10
C TYR A 156 13.40 -1.96 -13.38
N VAL A 157 12.42 -1.09 -13.56
CA VAL A 157 12.41 -0.04 -14.58
C VAL A 157 12.18 1.32 -13.96
N TYR A 158 12.54 2.37 -14.70
CA TYR A 158 12.23 3.73 -14.30
C TYR A 158 10.70 3.94 -14.24
N PRO A 159 10.18 4.66 -13.23
CA PRO A 159 8.76 4.94 -13.14
C PRO A 159 8.25 5.78 -14.33
N THR A 160 7.01 5.55 -14.76
CA THR A 160 6.36 6.40 -15.76
C THR A 160 6.04 7.79 -15.19
N THR A 161 5.72 8.76 -16.05
CA THR A 161 5.29 10.10 -15.61
C THR A 161 4.11 10.05 -14.62
N GLN A 162 3.17 9.13 -14.83
CA GLN A 162 2.04 8.92 -13.91
C GLN A 162 2.50 8.28 -12.59
N GLU A 163 3.41 7.31 -12.64
CA GLU A 163 3.93 6.65 -11.43
C GLU A 163 4.75 7.62 -10.56
N LEU A 164 5.47 8.57 -11.20
CA LEU A 164 6.20 9.64 -10.52
C LEU A 164 5.28 10.59 -9.75
N GLN A 165 4.03 10.80 -10.19
CA GLN A 165 3.05 11.60 -9.42
C GLN A 165 2.71 10.96 -8.07
N GLY A 166 2.79 9.64 -7.97
CA GLY A 166 2.69 8.88 -6.72
C GLY A 166 4.02 8.76 -5.96
N ARG A 167 5.04 9.51 -6.39
CA ARG A 167 6.43 9.43 -5.92
C ARG A 167 6.99 8.02 -5.95
N ALA A 168 6.65 7.23 -6.97
CA ALA A 168 7.28 5.93 -7.14
C ALA A 168 8.80 6.10 -7.27
N SER A 169 9.58 5.38 -6.47
CA SER A 169 11.05 5.43 -6.55
C SER A 169 11.62 4.51 -7.62
N ARG A 170 10.92 3.40 -7.88
CA ARG A 170 11.20 2.39 -8.89
C ARG A 170 9.93 1.64 -9.22
N THR A 171 9.90 0.99 -10.38
CA THR A 171 8.78 0.12 -10.76
C THR A 171 9.30 -1.28 -11.03
N GLU A 172 8.75 -2.26 -10.32
CA GLU A 172 9.05 -3.67 -10.50
C GLU A 172 8.23 -4.22 -11.68
N ILE A 173 8.84 -5.06 -12.51
CA ILE A 173 8.18 -5.73 -13.63
C ILE A 173 8.08 -7.21 -13.35
N TYR A 174 6.89 -7.76 -13.54
CA TYR A 174 6.60 -9.17 -13.41
C TYR A 174 6.03 -9.72 -14.72
N GLN A 175 6.39 -10.93 -15.11
CA GLN A 175 5.73 -11.70 -16.15
C GLN A 175 4.88 -12.80 -15.51
N CYS A 176 3.59 -12.82 -15.83
CA CYS A 176 2.68 -13.83 -15.29
C CYS A 176 3.06 -15.24 -15.78
N HIS A 177 3.19 -16.18 -14.85
CA HIS A 177 3.51 -17.56 -15.20
C HIS A 177 2.38 -18.26 -15.99
N VAL A 178 1.12 -17.84 -15.80
CA VAL A 178 -0.07 -18.38 -16.50
C VAL A 178 -0.29 -17.72 -17.87
N CYS A 179 -0.63 -16.43 -17.92
CA CYS A 179 -1.06 -15.76 -19.14
C CYS A 179 0.07 -15.00 -19.88
N LYS A 180 1.30 -15.05 -19.36
CA LYS A 180 2.50 -14.37 -19.89
C LYS A 180 2.40 -12.85 -20.02
N SER A 181 1.32 -12.23 -19.55
CA SER A 181 1.15 -10.77 -19.48
C SER A 181 2.14 -10.14 -18.50
N PHE A 182 2.53 -8.90 -18.79
CA PHE A 182 3.40 -8.12 -17.91
C PHE A 182 2.59 -7.29 -16.91
N THR A 183 3.02 -7.31 -15.65
CA THR A 183 2.47 -6.51 -14.56
C THR A 183 3.51 -5.51 -14.08
N ARG A 184 3.10 -4.25 -13.92
CA ARG A 184 3.90 -3.22 -13.27
C ARG A 184 3.52 -3.15 -11.78
N PHE A 185 4.51 -3.05 -10.90
CA PHE A 185 4.33 -2.77 -9.49
C PHE A 185 5.19 -1.56 -9.08
N PRO A 186 4.63 -0.34 -9.18
CA PRO A 186 5.32 0.88 -8.78
C PRO A 186 5.47 0.95 -7.25
N ARG A 187 6.67 1.25 -6.77
CA ARG A 187 6.98 1.38 -5.33
C ARG A 187 6.66 2.80 -4.85
N TYR A 188 5.36 3.05 -4.67
CA TYR A 188 4.82 4.37 -4.30
C TYR A 188 5.29 4.84 -2.91
N ASN A 189 5.48 6.15 -2.80
CA ASN A 189 5.87 6.82 -1.55
C ASN A 189 4.92 7.97 -1.18
N LYS A 190 3.78 8.11 -1.85
CA LYS A 190 2.72 9.07 -1.55
C LYS A 190 1.52 8.35 -0.91
N ALA A 191 1.11 8.76 0.29
CA ALA A 191 0.07 8.05 1.06
C ALA A 191 -1.27 7.96 0.29
N LEU A 192 -1.70 9.07 -0.30
CA LEU A 192 -2.92 9.14 -1.11
C LEU A 192 -2.91 8.19 -2.31
N THR A 193 -1.74 7.97 -2.91
CA THR A 193 -1.61 7.00 -4.01
C THR A 193 -1.73 5.57 -3.49
N VAL A 194 -1.13 5.26 -2.33
CA VAL A 194 -1.24 3.93 -1.71
C VAL A 194 -2.69 3.61 -1.35
N VAL A 195 -3.44 4.54 -0.76
CA VAL A 195 -4.85 4.31 -0.42
C VAL A 195 -5.75 4.12 -1.64
N GLN A 196 -5.45 4.79 -2.76
CA GLN A 196 -6.19 4.63 -4.01
C GLN A 196 -5.96 3.24 -4.64
N HIS A 197 -4.72 2.74 -4.59
CA HIS A 197 -4.38 1.47 -5.22
C HIS A 197 -4.59 0.26 -4.32
N LYS A 198 -4.60 0.45 -2.98
CA LYS A 198 -4.65 -0.61 -1.95
C LYS A 198 -3.68 -1.77 -2.26
N ARG A 199 -2.47 -1.41 -2.71
CA ARG A 199 -1.45 -2.35 -3.21
C ARG A 199 -0.06 -1.91 -2.76
N GLY A 200 0.58 -2.73 -1.94
CA GLY A 200 1.89 -2.42 -1.34
C GLY A 200 2.47 -3.58 -0.53
N ARG A 201 3.71 -3.39 -0.07
CA ARG A 201 4.42 -4.27 0.89
C ARG A 201 4.68 -3.49 2.19
N CYS A 202 5.52 -4.04 3.08
CA CYS A 202 5.92 -3.40 4.34
C CYS A 202 6.30 -1.93 4.18
N GLY A 203 7.06 -1.57 3.13
CA GLY A 203 7.48 -0.19 2.86
C GLY A 203 6.33 0.78 2.58
N GLU A 204 5.37 0.39 1.74
CA GLU A 204 4.21 1.21 1.41
C GLU A 204 3.24 1.31 2.59
N TYR A 205 3.03 0.19 3.30
CA TYR A 205 2.05 0.12 4.37
C TYR A 205 2.54 0.70 5.70
N SER A 206 3.83 0.57 6.05
CA SER A 206 4.40 1.28 7.21
C SER A 206 4.33 2.80 7.01
N MET A 207 4.69 3.28 5.81
CA MET A 207 4.57 4.69 5.45
C MET A 207 3.11 5.17 5.56
N LEU A 208 2.17 4.41 5.00
CA LEU A 208 0.76 4.77 5.05
C LEU A 208 0.25 4.79 6.50
N LEU A 209 0.53 3.76 7.30
CA LEU A 209 0.12 3.68 8.70
C LEU A 209 0.66 4.86 9.50
N TYR A 210 1.95 5.17 9.33
CA TYR A 210 2.59 6.34 9.90
C TYR A 210 1.83 7.63 9.53
N ARG A 211 1.45 7.81 8.26
CA ARG A 211 0.71 8.99 7.80
C ARG A 211 -0.69 9.08 8.37
N LEU A 212 -1.43 7.97 8.43
CA LEU A 212 -2.76 7.93 9.02
C LEU A 212 -2.74 8.31 10.50
N LEU A 213 -1.76 7.82 11.26
CA LEU A 213 -1.60 8.18 12.66
C LEU A 213 -1.15 9.65 12.84
N ARG A 214 -0.29 10.17 11.96
CA ARG A 214 0.12 11.59 11.96
C ARG A 214 -1.07 12.52 11.71
N VAL A 215 -1.98 12.22 10.78
CA VAL A 215 -3.18 13.05 10.54
C VAL A 215 -4.20 12.95 11.70
N CYS A 216 -4.15 11.87 12.48
CA CYS A 216 -4.88 11.77 13.75
C CYS A 216 -4.21 12.55 14.91
N GLY A 217 -3.07 13.19 14.67
CA GLY A 217 -2.34 14.03 15.62
C GLY A 217 -1.32 13.30 16.48
N HIS A 218 -1.06 12.00 16.23
CA HIS A 218 -0.10 11.23 17.03
C HIS A 218 1.34 11.62 16.72
N SER A 219 2.19 11.58 17.76
CA SER A 219 3.65 11.60 17.58
C SER A 219 4.14 10.18 17.31
N VAL A 220 4.45 9.88 16.05
CA VAL A 220 4.80 8.52 15.60
C VAL A 220 6.28 8.43 15.25
N ARG A 221 6.91 7.29 15.55
CA ARG A 221 8.26 6.95 15.09
C ARG A 221 8.14 5.99 13.91
N TRP A 222 8.90 6.24 12.86
CA TRP A 222 9.07 5.28 11.79
C TRP A 222 10.41 4.58 11.99
N VAL A 223 10.37 3.27 12.25
CA VAL A 223 11.53 2.46 12.62
C VAL A 223 12.02 1.71 11.40
N ILE A 224 13.33 1.79 11.17
CA ILE A 224 14.01 1.12 10.06
C ILE A 224 14.91 0.05 10.64
N ASP A 225 14.64 -1.19 10.25
CA ASP A 225 15.53 -2.32 10.44
C ASP A 225 16.39 -2.49 9.19
N TRP A 226 17.67 -2.77 9.41
CA TRP A 226 18.64 -2.99 8.35
C TRP A 226 18.44 -4.33 7.62
N ALA A 227 17.64 -5.24 8.18
CA ALA A 227 17.19 -6.47 7.53
C ALA A 227 15.97 -6.27 6.58
N ASP A 228 15.94 -5.15 5.84
CA ASP A 228 14.87 -4.75 4.90
C ASP A 228 13.44 -4.74 5.49
N HIS A 229 13.33 -4.44 6.78
CA HIS A 229 12.06 -4.34 7.48
C HIS A 229 11.81 -2.93 8.03
N VAL A 230 10.53 -2.53 8.07
CA VAL A 230 10.10 -1.19 8.53
C VAL A 230 8.74 -1.28 9.21
N TRP A 231 8.56 -0.52 10.29
CA TRP A 231 7.29 -0.41 11.03
C TRP A 231 7.05 0.98 11.62
#